data_AF-A0A8K0LD22-F1
#
_entry.id   AF-A0A8K0LD22-F1
#
_cell.length_a   1.000
_cell.length_b   1.000
_cell.length_c   1.000
_cell.angle_alpha   90.00
_cell.angle_beta   90.00
_cell.angle_gamma   90.00
#
_symmetry.space_group_name_H-M   'P 1'
#
loop_
_entity.id
_entity.type
_entity.pdbx_description
1 polymer ?
#
loop_
_entity_poly.entity_id
_entity_poly.type
_entity_poly.pdbx_seq_one_letter_code
_entity_poly.pdbx_strand_id
1 'polypeptide(L)'
;MDPETQMTSTEPTRFCFRVRVEDIPGHPLSRSITLANDFLRRNFQRSFSWDTDYLYTPVGIDGTGKAWVLLDFAKDIEPKPHSSNVNLKTFKVKGSGDSLEYEVAHYNSIRTYTSTFPWGGRQARRVEDQPTIGGVEKGT
;
A
#
# COMPACT_ATOMS: atom_id res chain seq x y z
N MET A 1 -23.86 -12.24 0.55
CA MET A 1 -22.97 -11.25 -0.09
C MET A 1 -23.34 -11.21 -1.55
N ASP A 2 -23.64 -10.03 -2.09
CA ASP A 2 -23.93 -9.87 -3.51
C ASP A 2 -22.70 -10.29 -4.35
N PRO A 3 -22.89 -11.08 -5.43
CA PRO A 3 -21.79 -11.63 -6.23
C PRO A 3 -21.09 -10.64 -7.17
N GLU A 4 -21.31 -9.33 -7.05
CA GLU A 4 -21.08 -8.41 -8.18
C GLU A 4 -20.35 -7.11 -7.83
N THR A 5 -19.28 -7.18 -7.03
CA THR A 5 -18.28 -6.09 -7.01
C THR A 5 -16.89 -6.63 -7.28
N GLN A 6 -16.72 -7.26 -8.44
CA GLN A 6 -15.38 -7.47 -9.00
C GLN A 6 -14.77 -6.09 -9.25
N MET A 7 -13.65 -5.79 -8.60
CA MET A 7 -12.93 -4.55 -8.86
C MET A 7 -12.10 -4.74 -10.13
N THR A 8 -12.59 -4.27 -11.28
CA THR A 8 -11.87 -4.29 -12.56
C THR A 8 -10.84 -3.15 -12.69
N SER A 9 -10.39 -2.58 -11.57
CA SER A 9 -9.62 -1.34 -11.59
C SER A 9 -8.24 -1.57 -12.20
N THR A 10 -8.02 -0.98 -13.38
CA THR A 10 -6.70 -0.77 -13.99
C THR A 10 -6.01 0.48 -13.43
N GLU A 11 -6.66 1.18 -12.50
CA GLU A 11 -6.15 2.42 -11.92
C GLU A 11 -5.20 2.11 -10.75
N PRO A 12 -4.10 2.86 -10.62
CA PRO A 12 -3.20 2.69 -9.50
C PRO A 12 -3.97 2.99 -8.22
N THR A 13 -4.01 2.00 -7.33
CA THR A 13 -4.77 2.06 -6.09
C THR A 13 -3.89 1.61 -4.93
N ARG A 14 -3.86 2.43 -3.88
CA ARG A 14 -3.35 2.04 -2.56
C ARG A 14 -4.49 1.49 -1.73
N PHE A 15 -4.37 0.23 -1.35
CA PHE A 15 -5.23 -0.41 -0.38
C PHE A 15 -4.60 -0.28 1.01
N CYS A 16 -5.39 0.13 1.99
CA CYS A 16 -4.94 0.35 3.36
C CYS A 16 -5.75 -0.52 4.32
N PHE A 17 -5.09 -1.41 5.05
CA PHE A 17 -5.74 -2.39 5.92
C PHE A 17 -5.46 -2.05 7.38
N ARG A 18 -6.52 -1.77 8.14
CA ARG A 18 -6.48 -1.71 9.61
C ARG A 18 -6.82 -3.06 10.18
N VAL A 19 -5.84 -3.78 10.70
CA VAL A 19 -5.97 -5.19 11.10
C VAL A 19 -5.32 -5.45 12.45
N ARG A 20 -5.83 -6.43 13.20
CA ARG A 20 -5.08 -7.05 14.29
C ARG A 20 -4.17 -8.11 13.69
N VAL A 21 -2.88 -8.01 13.95
CA VAL A 21 -1.88 -8.88 13.30
C VAL A 21 -2.14 -10.36 13.57
N GLU A 22 -2.55 -10.69 14.79
CA GLU A 22 -2.91 -12.02 15.24
C GLU A 22 -4.17 -12.60 14.56
N ASP A 23 -5.03 -11.75 13.99
CA ASP A 23 -6.21 -12.20 13.23
C ASP A 23 -5.82 -12.65 11.82
N ILE A 24 -4.60 -12.36 11.35
CA ILE A 24 -4.14 -12.78 10.03
C ILE A 24 -3.63 -14.22 10.12
N PRO A 25 -4.22 -15.17 9.37
CA PRO A 25 -3.82 -16.56 9.43
C PRO A 25 -2.41 -16.77 8.86
N GLY A 26 -1.77 -17.86 9.33
CA GLY A 26 -0.47 -18.31 8.85
C GLY A 26 0.71 -17.83 9.68
N HIS A 27 1.91 -18.11 9.15
CA HIS A 27 3.16 -17.86 9.86
C HIS A 27 3.40 -16.35 10.05
N PRO A 28 3.91 -15.89 11.22
CA PRO A 28 4.11 -14.47 11.52
C PRO A 28 4.81 -13.67 10.41
N LEU A 29 5.89 -14.23 9.85
CA LEU A 29 6.67 -13.60 8.78
C LEU A 29 5.96 -13.53 7.41
N SER A 30 4.89 -14.31 7.20
CA SER A 30 4.15 -14.33 5.93
C SER A 30 2.81 -13.60 5.99
N ARG A 31 2.38 -13.11 7.17
CA ARG A 31 1.05 -12.52 7.38
C ARG A 31 0.71 -11.40 6.40
N SER A 32 1.63 -10.47 6.12
CA SER A 32 1.35 -9.39 5.17
C SER A 32 1.08 -9.90 3.74
N ILE A 33 1.81 -10.93 3.31
CA ILE A 33 1.60 -11.60 2.02
C ILE A 33 0.30 -12.44 2.05
N THR A 34 -0.03 -13.10 3.16
CA THR A 34 -1.30 -13.82 3.32
C THR A 34 -2.49 -12.87 3.18
N LEU A 35 -2.46 -11.74 3.89
CA LEU A 35 -3.49 -10.70 3.82
C LEU A 35 -3.64 -10.17 2.38
N ALA A 36 -2.53 -9.86 1.71
CA ALA A 36 -2.56 -9.39 0.33
C ALA A 36 -3.15 -10.43 -0.62
N ASN A 37 -2.73 -11.70 -0.51
CA ASN A 37 -3.25 -12.77 -1.36
C ASN A 37 -4.74 -13.02 -1.13
N ASP A 38 -5.18 -13.05 0.13
CA ASP A 38 -6.59 -13.23 0.46
C ASP A 38 -7.44 -12.11 -0.16
N PHE A 39 -7.02 -10.86 0.01
CA PHE A 39 -7.70 -9.72 -0.59
C PHE A 39 -7.70 -9.77 -2.13
N LEU A 40 -6.55 -10.01 -2.75
CA LEU A 40 -6.39 -9.98 -4.20
C LEU A 40 -7.13 -11.13 -4.90
N ARG A 41 -7.13 -12.32 -4.33
CA ARG A 41 -7.85 -13.47 -4.90
C ARG A 41 -9.35 -13.23 -4.90
N ARG A 42 -9.89 -12.65 -3.81
CA ARG A 42 -11.33 -12.36 -3.68
C ARG A 42 -11.80 -11.24 -4.62
N ASN A 43 -10.99 -10.21 -4.82
CA ASN A 43 -11.43 -8.99 -5.51
C ASN A 43 -10.93 -8.87 -6.97
N PHE A 44 -9.81 -9.52 -7.30
CA PHE A 44 -9.10 -9.37 -8.58
C PHE A 44 -8.71 -10.71 -9.23
N GLN A 45 -9.08 -11.85 -8.64
CA GLN A 45 -8.82 -13.20 -9.16
C GLN A 45 -7.33 -13.48 -9.45
N ARG A 46 -6.42 -12.85 -8.70
CA ARG A 46 -4.98 -13.09 -8.81
C ARG A 46 -4.29 -13.13 -7.45
N SER A 47 -3.09 -13.68 -7.43
CA SER A 47 -2.21 -13.62 -6.26
C SER A 47 -1.35 -12.35 -6.30
N PHE A 48 -0.80 -12.00 -5.14
CA PHE A 48 0.21 -10.95 -5.01
C PHE A 48 1.46 -11.29 -5.83
N SER A 49 2.04 -10.29 -6.50
CA SER A 49 3.30 -10.41 -7.22
C SER A 49 4.21 -9.22 -6.91
N TRP A 50 5.46 -9.48 -6.55
CA TRP A 50 6.46 -8.42 -6.34
C TRP A 50 6.81 -7.64 -7.61
N ASP A 51 6.48 -8.17 -8.79
CA ASP A 51 6.71 -7.47 -10.06
C ASP A 51 5.70 -6.33 -10.23
N THR A 52 4.44 -6.58 -9.90
CA THR A 52 3.31 -5.67 -10.14
C THR A 52 2.75 -5.02 -8.89
N ASP A 53 3.15 -5.45 -7.68
CA ASP A 53 2.62 -4.95 -6.41
C ASP A 53 3.72 -4.59 -5.41
N TYR A 54 3.36 -3.77 -4.42
CA TYR A 54 4.25 -3.48 -3.30
C TYR A 54 3.52 -3.53 -1.97
N LEU A 55 4.15 -4.12 -0.95
CA LEU A 55 3.62 -4.20 0.41
C LEU A 55 4.47 -3.36 1.38
N TYR A 56 3.83 -2.39 2.02
CA TYR A 56 4.36 -1.75 3.22
C TYR A 56 3.88 -2.52 4.45
N THR A 57 4.84 -3.18 5.09
CA THR A 57 4.60 -3.96 6.29
C THR A 57 5.17 -3.21 7.49
N PRO A 58 4.39 -2.97 8.57
CA PRO A 58 4.89 -2.28 9.74
C PRO A 58 5.87 -3.15 10.52
N VAL A 59 6.76 -2.50 11.28
CA VAL A 59 7.59 -3.17 12.29
C VAL A 59 6.66 -3.84 13.31
N GLY A 60 6.88 -5.12 13.59
CA GLY A 60 6.05 -5.89 14.53
C GLY A 60 4.89 -6.67 13.90
N ILE A 61 4.87 -6.88 12.57
CA ILE A 61 3.91 -7.77 11.89
C ILE A 61 4.00 -9.24 12.35
N ASP A 62 5.07 -9.60 13.03
CA ASP A 62 5.30 -10.89 13.64
C ASP A 62 4.68 -11.00 15.04
N GLY A 63 4.34 -9.87 15.68
CA GLY A 63 3.79 -9.81 17.03
C GLY A 63 2.26 -9.85 17.08
N THR A 64 1.72 -9.05 17.99
CA THR A 64 0.28 -8.89 18.24
C THR A 64 -0.08 -7.42 18.32
N GLY A 65 -1.32 -7.08 18.01
CA GLY A 65 -1.86 -5.74 18.13
C GLY A 65 -2.30 -5.16 16.79
N LYS A 66 -2.68 -3.88 16.80
CA LYS A 66 -3.29 -3.23 15.63
C LYS A 66 -2.21 -2.66 14.72
N ALA A 67 -2.17 -3.13 13.48
CA ALA A 67 -1.24 -2.71 12.43
C ALA A 67 -1.96 -1.96 11.30
N TRP A 68 -1.19 -1.17 10.55
CA TRP A 68 -1.57 -0.66 9.24
C TRP A 68 -0.70 -1.35 8.19
N VAL A 69 -1.31 -2.10 7.28
CA VAL A 69 -0.61 -2.69 6.13
C VAL A 69 -1.07 -1.96 4.88
N LEU A 70 -0.13 -1.52 4.04
CA LEU A 70 -0.46 -0.85 2.78
C LEU A 70 -0.07 -1.75 1.61
N LEU A 71 -0.95 -1.87 0.62
CA LEU A 71 -0.72 -2.58 -0.62
C LEU A 71 -0.88 -1.60 -1.79
N ASP A 72 0.20 -1.36 -2.50
CA ASP A 72 0.16 -0.66 -3.79
C ASP A 72 -0.10 -1.68 -4.88
N PHE A 73 -1.26 -1.57 -5.51
CA PHE A 73 -1.68 -2.44 -6.61
C PHE A 73 -1.29 -1.83 -7.95
N ALA A 74 -0.76 -2.66 -8.86
CA ALA A 74 -0.29 -2.24 -10.18
C ALA A 74 0.79 -1.15 -10.10
N LYS A 75 1.82 -1.38 -9.26
CA LYS A 75 2.94 -0.45 -9.06
C LYS A 75 3.74 -0.18 -10.34
N ASP A 76 3.66 -1.10 -11.29
CA ASP A 76 4.35 -1.11 -12.57
C ASP A 76 3.73 -0.16 -13.60
N ILE A 77 2.55 0.42 -13.34
CA ILE A 77 1.92 1.40 -14.24
C ILE A 77 2.78 2.64 -14.50
N GLU A 78 2.70 3.19 -15.71
CA GLU A 78 3.37 4.44 -16.12
C GLU A 78 2.34 5.45 -16.67
N PRO A 79 2.48 6.76 -16.37
CA PRO A 79 3.50 7.34 -15.48
C PRO A 79 3.25 6.98 -14.01
N LYS A 80 4.32 6.81 -13.24
CA LYS A 80 4.21 6.54 -11.79
C LYS A 80 3.41 7.62 -11.07
N PRO A 81 2.34 7.27 -10.33
CA PRO A 81 1.58 8.24 -9.55
C PRO A 81 2.36 8.72 -8.34
N HIS A 82 2.09 9.95 -7.90
CA HIS A 82 2.57 10.44 -6.62
C HIS A 82 1.74 9.83 -5.47
N SER A 83 2.37 9.49 -4.34
CA SER A 83 1.71 8.84 -3.20
C SER A 83 0.54 9.64 -2.63
N SER A 84 0.58 10.98 -2.75
CA SER A 84 -0.49 11.88 -2.33
C SER A 84 -1.73 11.85 -3.23
N ASN A 85 -1.59 11.41 -4.48
CA ASN A 85 -2.61 11.56 -5.52
C ASN A 85 -3.17 10.22 -6.01
N VAL A 86 -2.58 9.09 -5.58
CA VAL A 86 -3.08 7.77 -5.92
C VAL A 86 -4.44 7.49 -5.26
N ASN A 87 -5.30 6.72 -5.92
CA ASN A 87 -6.57 6.29 -5.33
C ASN A 87 -6.31 5.56 -4.00
N LEU A 88 -7.13 5.81 -2.98
CA LEU A 88 -6.97 5.22 -1.65
C LEU A 88 -8.26 4.57 -1.22
N LYS A 89 -8.21 3.25 -1.01
CA LYS A 89 -9.31 2.50 -0.39
C LYS A 89 -8.84 1.94 0.94
N THR A 90 -9.62 2.21 1.98
CA THR A 90 -9.26 1.81 3.34
C THR A 90 -10.27 0.81 3.87
N PHE A 91 -9.77 -0.23 4.52
CA PHE A 91 -10.54 -1.33 5.05
C PHE A 91 -10.18 -1.58 6.50
N LYS A 92 -11.19 -1.83 7.33
CA LYS A 92 -11.04 -2.51 8.61
C LYS A 92 -11.13 -4.01 8.35
N VAL A 93 -10.13 -4.74 8.83
CA VAL A 93 -10.03 -6.20 8.62
C VAL A 93 -10.22 -6.90 9.95
N LYS A 94 -11.05 -7.95 9.96
CA LYS A 94 -11.33 -8.79 11.13
C LYS A 94 -11.16 -10.25 10.74
N GLY A 95 -10.64 -11.06 11.67
CA GLY A 95 -10.70 -12.52 11.54
C GLY A 95 -12.13 -13.02 11.76
N SER A 96 -12.55 -13.98 10.95
CA SER A 96 -13.85 -14.67 11.02
C SER A 96 -13.61 -16.15 10.72
N GLY A 97 -13.33 -16.92 11.77
CA GLY A 97 -12.83 -18.30 11.63
C GLY A 97 -11.50 -18.34 10.87
N ASP A 98 -11.43 -19.16 9.82
CA ASP A 98 -10.26 -19.28 8.94
C ASP A 98 -10.22 -18.23 7.82
N SER A 99 -11.11 -17.24 7.88
CA SER A 99 -11.28 -16.23 6.83
C SER A 99 -11.09 -14.82 7.36
N LEU A 100 -10.75 -13.88 6.46
CA LEU A 100 -10.73 -12.45 6.76
C LEU A 100 -11.99 -11.77 6.22
N GLU A 101 -12.52 -10.82 6.98
CA GLU A 101 -13.63 -9.95 6.57
C GLU A 101 -13.12 -8.52 6.37
N TYR A 102 -13.61 -7.86 5.32
CA TYR A 102 -13.18 -6.52 4.92
C TYR A 102 -14.37 -5.56 4.96
N GLU A 103 -14.29 -4.57 5.84
CA GLU A 103 -15.29 -3.52 6.00
C GLU A 103 -14.70 -2.21 5.49
N VAL A 104 -15.32 -1.58 4.49
CA VAL A 104 -14.89 -0.25 4.01
C VAL A 104 -14.95 0.73 5.19
N ALA A 105 -13.86 1.47 5.39
CA ALA A 105 -13.73 2.36 6.52
C ALA A 105 -13.13 3.70 6.11
N HIS A 106 -13.58 4.76 6.78
CA HIS A 106 -13.06 6.11 6.62
C HIS A 106 -12.36 6.52 7.91
N TYR A 107 -11.09 6.86 7.83
CA TYR A 107 -10.29 7.31 8.96
C TYR A 107 -9.77 8.71 8.70
N ASN A 108 -9.94 9.60 9.67
CA ASN A 108 -9.38 10.94 9.59
C ASN A 108 -7.85 10.86 9.40
N SER A 109 -7.31 11.72 8.53
CA SER A 109 -5.88 11.84 8.26
C SER A 109 -5.19 10.59 7.67
N ILE A 110 -5.94 9.56 7.24
CA ILE A 110 -5.33 8.36 6.66
C ILE A 110 -4.56 8.64 5.37
N ARG A 111 -5.03 9.60 4.57
CA ARG A 111 -4.31 10.10 3.40
C ARG A 111 -2.97 10.72 3.80
N THR A 112 -2.94 11.55 4.84
CA THR A 112 -1.70 12.16 5.35
C THR A 112 -0.71 11.09 5.81
N TYR A 113 -1.16 10.12 6.60
CA TYR A 113 -0.32 9.01 7.05
C TYR A 113 0.24 8.21 5.86
N THR A 114 -0.65 7.74 4.97
CA THR A 114 -0.26 6.89 3.84
C THR A 114 0.62 7.61 2.83
N SER A 115 0.53 8.93 2.68
CA SER A 115 1.34 9.70 1.72
C SER A 115 2.82 9.75 2.09
N THR A 116 3.18 9.47 3.36
CA THR A 116 4.59 9.36 3.80
C THR A 116 5.30 8.14 3.22
N PHE A 117 4.53 7.12 2.82
CA PHE A 117 5.03 5.95 2.12
C PHE A 117 5.02 6.25 0.62
N PRO A 118 6.17 6.21 -0.07
CA PRO A 118 6.22 6.46 -1.50
C PRO A 118 5.40 5.42 -2.29
N TRP A 119 5.12 5.64 -3.57
CA TRP A 119 4.47 4.62 -4.39
C TRP A 119 5.47 3.55 -4.81
N GLY A 120 5.13 2.27 -4.58
CA GLY A 120 5.92 1.13 -5.07
C GLY A 120 7.32 0.99 -4.48
N GLY A 121 7.55 1.45 -3.25
CA GLY A 121 8.83 1.30 -2.54
C GLY A 121 9.92 2.28 -2.93
N ARG A 122 9.69 3.18 -3.89
CA ARG A 122 10.73 4.07 -4.41
C ARG A 122 11.14 5.10 -3.38
N GLN A 123 12.43 5.26 -3.10
CA GLN A 123 12.86 6.46 -2.37
C GLN A 123 12.39 7.69 -3.15
N ALA A 124 11.80 8.67 -2.46
CA ALA A 124 11.62 9.99 -3.05
C ALA A 124 13.00 10.40 -3.58
N ARG A 125 13.13 10.66 -4.89
CA ARG A 125 14.36 11.25 -5.40
C ARG A 125 14.61 12.46 -4.52
N ARG A 126 15.71 12.48 -3.79
CA ARG A 126 16.20 13.74 -3.24
C ARG A 126 16.25 14.68 -4.43
N VAL A 127 15.60 15.82 -4.30
CA VAL A 127 15.84 16.94 -5.20
C VAL A 127 17.24 17.41 -4.84
N GLU A 128 18.26 16.69 -5.29
CA GLU A 128 19.66 17.12 -5.22
C GLU A 128 19.92 17.97 -6.47
N ASP A 129 20.16 19.24 -6.17
CA ASP A 129 20.88 20.26 -6.92
C ASP A 129 20.25 20.79 -8.22
N GLN A 130 19.42 21.83 -8.05
CA GLN A 130 19.42 22.91 -9.05
C GLN A 130 20.86 23.44 -9.17
N PRO A 131 21.45 23.55 -10.38
CA PRO A 131 22.69 24.28 -10.51
C PRO A 131 22.41 25.76 -10.22
N THR A 132 22.98 26.27 -9.14
CA THR A 132 23.11 27.71 -8.90
C THR A 132 24.00 28.27 -10.01
N ILE A 133 23.39 28.78 -11.09
CA ILE A 133 24.13 29.61 -12.05
C ILE A 133 24.35 30.95 -11.38
N GLY A 134 25.51 31.09 -10.73
CA GLY A 134 25.94 32.29 -10.04
C GLY A 134 27.42 32.23 -9.74
N GLY A 135 28.24 32.44 -10.76
CA GLY A 135 29.70 32.45 -10.66
C GLY A 135 30.29 33.54 -11.56
N VAL A 136 30.51 34.69 -10.93
CA VAL A 136 31.16 35.92 -11.40
C VAL A 136 32.43 35.65 -12.22
N GLU A 137 32.51 36.23 -13.43
CA GLU A 137 33.76 36.32 -14.19
C GLU A 137 34.76 37.24 -13.50
N LYS A 138 35.98 36.74 -13.34
CA LYS A 138 37.15 37.49 -12.87
C LYS A 138 37.76 38.27 -14.02
N GLY A 139 38.02 39.56 -13.76
CA GLY A 139 39.32 40.20 -13.95
C GLY A 139 39.88 40.31 -15.37
N THR A 140 39.98 41.54 -15.87
CA THR A 140 41.19 42.03 -16.50
C THR A 140 41.39 43.49 -16.13
#